data_AF-A0A3D5A191-F1
#
_entry.id   AF-A0A3D5A191-F1
#
_cell.length_a   1.000
_cell.length_b   1.000
_cell.length_c   1.000
_cell.angle_alpha   90.00
_cell.angle_beta   90.00
_cell.angle_gamma   90.00
#
_symmetry.space_group_name_H-M   'P 1'
#
loop_
_entity.id
_entity.type
_entity.pdbx_description
1 polymer ?
#
loop_
_entity_poly.entity_id
_entity_poly.type
_entity_poly.pdbx_seq_one_letter_code
_entity_poly.pdbx_strand_id
1 'polypeptide(L)'
;MLENSPAQSGDVLLLASTSGRNAVVIDMAMAARDQQMKVIGVTSVEYSTSVPSRHPSGKRMLDFCDVVIDNCAPLGDAAVQIEGLEQKTGPLSSVLGCVVVNAIAAEVIALLMARGIEPPVYISANMPGGDEHNARLLAEYADRIHYM
;
A
#
# COMPACT_ATOMS: atom_id res chain seq x y z
N MET A 1 -13.88 4.11 9.64
CA MET A 1 -12.84 4.47 8.64
C MET A 1 -13.00 3.68 7.34
N LEU A 2 -12.90 2.35 7.37
CA LEU A 2 -13.20 1.51 6.20
C LEU A 2 -14.68 1.56 5.80
N GLU A 3 -15.56 1.58 6.78
CA GLU A 3 -17.02 1.81 6.68
C GLU A 3 -17.44 3.14 6.01
N ASN A 4 -16.52 4.09 5.84
CA ASN A 4 -16.79 5.33 5.08
C ASN A 4 -16.34 5.20 3.60
N SER A 5 -15.84 4.03 3.21
CA SER A 5 -15.46 3.68 1.84
C SER A 5 -16.54 2.77 1.24
N PRO A 6 -16.74 2.76 -0.09
CA PRO A 6 -17.60 1.78 -0.77
C PRO A 6 -16.95 0.38 -0.87
N ALA A 7 -15.81 0.17 -0.21
CA ALA A 7 -15.18 -1.13 -0.08
C ALA A 7 -16.16 -2.20 0.42
N GLN A 8 -16.12 -3.37 -0.22
CA GLN A 8 -17.05 -4.47 0.05
C GLN A 8 -16.33 -5.82 0.08
N SER A 9 -17.08 -6.86 0.48
CA SER A 9 -16.58 -8.23 0.45
C SER A 9 -16.10 -8.61 -0.95
N GLY A 10 -14.92 -9.26 -1.03
CA GLY A 10 -14.28 -9.61 -2.29
C GLY A 10 -13.27 -8.59 -2.81
N ASP A 11 -13.27 -7.36 -2.28
CA ASP A 11 -12.24 -6.36 -2.59
C ASP A 11 -10.90 -6.66 -1.89
N VAL A 12 -9.85 -5.95 -2.34
CA VAL A 12 -8.51 -6.01 -1.77
C VAL A 12 -8.17 -4.67 -1.13
N LEU A 13 -7.75 -4.70 0.14
CA LEU A 13 -7.20 -3.55 0.85
C LEU A 13 -5.67 -3.65 0.89
N LEU A 14 -4.99 -2.65 0.31
CA LEU A 14 -3.54 -2.46 0.46
C LEU A 14 -3.29 -1.40 1.55
N LEU A 15 -2.59 -1.79 2.62
CA LEU A 15 -2.20 -0.91 3.72
C LEU A 15 -0.69 -0.69 3.73
N ALA A 16 -0.26 0.56 3.76
CA ALA A 16 1.15 0.91 3.94
C ALA A 16 1.37 1.52 5.33
N SER A 17 2.27 0.92 6.11
CA SER A 17 2.70 1.48 7.40
C SER A 17 4.07 0.95 7.77
N THR A 18 5.07 1.82 7.86
CA THR A 18 6.46 1.40 8.09
C THR A 18 6.62 0.63 9.41
N SER A 19 5.99 1.08 10.50
CA SER A 19 6.04 0.36 11.78
C SER A 19 4.82 -0.53 12.04
N GLY A 20 3.67 -0.28 11.39
CA GLY A 20 2.46 -1.07 11.58
C GLY A 20 1.93 -1.12 13.03
N ARG A 21 2.38 -0.23 13.92
CA ARG A 21 2.16 -0.33 15.39
C ARG A 21 1.00 0.51 15.93
N ASN A 22 0.44 1.41 15.12
CA ASN A 22 -0.57 2.38 15.55
C ASN A 22 -1.98 1.84 15.31
N ALA A 23 -2.92 2.23 16.18
CA ALA A 23 -4.31 1.75 16.16
C ALA A 23 -4.97 1.89 14.77
N VAL A 24 -4.87 3.05 14.12
CA VAL A 24 -5.50 3.32 12.82
C VAL A 24 -5.29 2.22 11.77
N VAL A 25 -4.04 1.79 11.54
CA VAL A 25 -3.72 0.79 10.51
C VAL A 25 -4.07 -0.62 10.96
N ILE A 26 -4.06 -0.87 12.27
CA ILE A 26 -4.44 -2.14 12.87
C ILE A 26 -5.96 -2.32 12.78
N ASP A 27 -6.73 -1.32 13.22
CA ASP A 27 -8.19 -1.30 13.17
C ASP A 27 -8.69 -1.42 11.73
N MET A 28 -8.01 -0.77 10.77
CA MET A 28 -8.37 -0.90 9.35
C MET A 28 -8.13 -2.32 8.81
N ALA A 29 -7.02 -2.95 9.18
CA ALA A 29 -6.73 -4.33 8.78
C ALA A 29 -7.72 -5.32 9.42
N MET A 30 -8.09 -5.11 10.69
CA MET A 30 -9.10 -5.90 11.39
C MET A 30 -10.47 -5.76 10.72
N ALA A 31 -10.92 -4.52 10.49
CA ALA A 31 -12.22 -4.26 9.85
C ALA A 31 -12.31 -4.87 8.44
N ALA A 32 -11.22 -4.81 7.66
CA ALA A 32 -11.19 -5.41 6.32
C ALA A 32 -11.33 -6.93 6.38
N ARG A 33 -10.68 -7.60 7.34
CA ARG A 33 -10.85 -9.04 7.56
C ARG A 33 -12.26 -9.40 7.99
N ASP A 34 -12.86 -8.60 8.88
CA ASP A 34 -14.24 -8.79 9.33
C ASP A 34 -15.25 -8.65 8.16
N GLN A 35 -14.92 -7.81 7.17
CA GLN A 35 -15.67 -7.69 5.91
C GLN A 35 -15.28 -8.71 4.82
N GLN A 36 -14.45 -9.70 5.15
CA GLN A 36 -13.97 -10.75 4.24
C GLN A 36 -13.20 -10.21 3.02
N MET A 37 -12.58 -9.04 3.15
CA MET A 37 -11.65 -8.51 2.16
C MET A 37 -10.29 -9.20 2.29
N LYS A 38 -9.48 -9.14 1.23
CA LYS A 38 -8.07 -9.53 1.30
C LYS A 38 -7.22 -8.35 1.74
N VAL A 39 -6.31 -8.56 2.69
CA VAL A 39 -5.46 -7.51 3.25
C VAL A 39 -4.00 -7.74 2.85
N ILE A 40 -3.44 -6.79 2.10
CA ILE A 40 -2.01 -6.73 1.75
C ILE A 40 -1.35 -5.63 2.58
N GLY A 41 -0.35 -5.98 3.38
CA GLY A 41 0.41 -5.02 4.19
C GLY A 41 1.78 -4.75 3.60
N VAL A 42 2.09 -3.49 3.29
CA VAL A 42 3.44 -3.01 2.97
C VAL A 42 4.03 -2.37 4.23
N THR A 43 5.07 -2.97 4.78
CA THR A 43 5.65 -2.56 6.08
C THR A 43 7.15 -2.83 6.12
N SER A 44 7.86 -2.30 7.12
CA SER A 44 9.19 -2.82 7.46
C SER A 44 8.99 -3.91 8.50
N VAL A 45 9.31 -5.16 8.15
CA VAL A 45 9.19 -6.27 9.10
C VAL A 45 10.16 -6.09 10.27
N GLU A 46 11.38 -5.60 9.99
CA GLU A 46 12.38 -5.25 11.01
C GLU A 46 11.82 -4.21 12.00
N TYR A 47 11.32 -3.07 11.50
CA TYR A 47 10.81 -2.02 12.37
C TYR A 47 9.57 -2.52 13.12
N SER A 48 8.60 -3.10 12.43
CA SER A 48 7.34 -3.53 13.05
C SER A 48 7.57 -4.52 14.19
N THR A 49 8.49 -5.48 14.02
CA THR A 49 8.77 -6.50 15.04
C THR A 49 9.68 -5.99 16.18
N SER A 50 10.47 -4.94 15.95
CA SER A 50 11.42 -4.40 16.93
C SER A 50 10.82 -3.43 17.96
N VAL A 51 9.57 -2.98 17.76
CA VAL A 51 8.90 -2.04 18.68
C VAL A 51 7.57 -2.60 19.23
N PRO A 52 7.17 -2.22 20.44
CA PRO A 52 5.90 -2.68 21.00
C PRO A 52 4.71 -2.06 20.26
N SER A 53 3.61 -2.80 20.13
CA SER A 53 2.36 -2.22 19.61
C SER A 53 1.87 -1.07 20.50
N ARG A 54 1.18 -0.10 19.90
CA ARG A 54 0.43 0.95 20.61
C ARG A 54 -1.08 0.66 20.63
N HIS A 55 -1.52 -0.42 20.00
CA HIS A 55 -2.92 -0.81 20.00
C HIS A 55 -3.24 -1.68 21.24
N PRO A 56 -4.41 -1.52 21.87
CA PRO A 56 -4.78 -2.26 23.09
C PRO A 56 -4.73 -3.79 22.97
N SER A 57 -4.87 -4.35 21.76
CA SER A 57 -4.74 -5.81 21.55
C SER A 57 -3.30 -6.34 21.67
N GLY A 58 -2.30 -5.45 21.70
CA GLY A 58 -0.88 -5.81 21.64
C GLY A 58 -0.41 -6.32 20.27
N LYS A 59 -1.31 -6.43 19.28
CA LYS A 59 -1.05 -6.88 17.92
C LYS A 59 -0.59 -5.74 17.01
N ARG A 60 -0.05 -6.08 15.85
CA ARG A 60 0.46 -5.18 14.81
C ARG A 60 -0.35 -5.36 13.53
N MET A 61 -0.25 -4.40 12.60
CA MET A 61 -0.93 -4.46 11.30
C MET A 61 -0.64 -5.78 10.57
N LEU A 62 0.62 -6.21 10.56
CA LEU A 62 1.05 -7.44 9.88
C LEU A 62 0.40 -8.71 10.44
N ASP A 63 -0.06 -8.71 11.70
CA ASP A 63 -0.77 -9.86 12.29
C ASP A 63 -2.17 -10.06 11.66
N PHE A 64 -2.66 -9.04 10.95
CA PHE A 64 -3.96 -9.01 10.29
C PHE A 64 -3.85 -8.94 8.76
N CYS A 65 -2.66 -9.11 8.17
CA CYS A 65 -2.50 -9.16 6.72
C CYS A 65 -2.56 -10.62 6.22
N ASP A 66 -3.23 -10.85 5.09
CA ASP A 66 -3.13 -12.12 4.35
C ASP A 66 -1.77 -12.25 3.66
N VAL A 67 -1.24 -11.13 3.14
CA VAL A 67 0.07 -11.03 2.51
C VAL A 67 0.82 -9.87 3.12
N VAL A 68 2.06 -10.12 3.55
CA VAL A 68 2.98 -9.07 4.02
C VAL A 68 4.09 -8.91 2.98
N ILE A 69 4.29 -7.67 2.53
CA ILE A 69 5.40 -7.29 1.68
C ILE A 69 6.33 -6.43 2.53
N ASP A 70 7.51 -6.97 2.80
CA ASP A 70 8.57 -6.25 3.49
C ASP A 70 9.19 -5.22 2.55
N ASN A 71 9.12 -3.95 2.93
CA ASN A 71 9.77 -2.86 2.21
C ASN A 71 11.25 -2.73 2.58
N CYS A 72 11.76 -3.52 3.53
CA CYS A 72 13.16 -3.58 3.95
C CYS A 72 13.73 -2.25 4.47
N ALA A 73 12.88 -1.28 4.83
CA ALA A 73 13.35 -0.06 5.48
C ALA A 73 13.92 -0.42 6.88
N PRO A 74 15.07 0.14 7.28
CA PRO A 74 15.67 -0.20 8.57
C PRO A 74 14.83 0.33 9.74
N LEU A 75 15.11 -0.15 10.96
CA LEU A 75 14.53 0.42 12.17
C LEU A 75 14.69 1.96 12.21
N GLY A 76 13.58 2.66 12.46
CA GLY A 76 13.56 4.12 12.49
C GLY A 76 13.42 4.77 11.11
N ASP A 77 13.43 3.99 10.03
CA ASP A 77 13.37 4.46 8.64
C ASP A 77 14.45 5.52 8.34
N ALA A 78 15.70 5.19 8.64
CA ALA A 78 16.84 6.06 8.39
C ALA A 78 18.09 5.22 8.10
N ALA A 79 18.59 5.28 6.87
CA ALA A 79 19.65 4.40 6.38
C ALA A 79 21.07 5.01 6.43
N VAL A 80 21.19 6.33 6.38
CA VAL A 80 22.47 7.04 6.18
C VAL A 80 22.98 7.62 7.49
N GLN A 81 24.18 7.21 7.89
CA GLN A 81 24.91 7.79 9.02
C GLN A 81 25.79 8.95 8.54
N ILE A 82 25.68 10.12 9.15
CA ILE A 82 26.55 11.27 8.90
C ILE A 82 27.55 11.40 10.07
N GLU A 83 28.82 11.62 9.76
CA GLU A 83 29.85 11.80 10.80
C GLU A 83 29.54 13.03 11.66
N GLY A 84 29.61 12.86 12.98
CA GLY A 84 29.29 13.91 13.96
C GLY A 84 27.81 14.09 14.27
N LEU A 85 26.90 13.35 13.63
CA LEU A 85 25.46 13.35 13.96
C LEU A 85 25.07 12.02 14.61
N GLU A 86 24.36 12.03 15.74
CA GLU A 86 23.94 10.80 16.42
C GLU A 86 22.83 10.08 15.63
N GLN A 87 21.87 10.82 15.11
CA GLN A 87 20.73 10.27 14.36
C GLN A 87 21.08 10.00 12.90
N LYS A 88 20.58 8.88 12.36
CA LYS A 88 20.63 8.58 10.92
C LYS A 88 19.61 9.43 10.15
N THR A 89 19.84 9.60 8.86
CA THR A 89 18.91 10.23 7.90
C THR A 89 18.71 9.33 6.68
N GLY A 90 18.03 9.82 5.64
CA GLY A 90 17.77 9.06 4.41
C GLY A 90 16.71 7.98 4.64
N PRO A 91 15.44 8.37 4.83
CA PRO A 91 14.34 7.41 4.89
C PRO A 91 14.17 6.68 3.57
N LEU A 92 13.95 5.38 3.66
CA LEU A 92 13.81 4.49 2.50
C LEU A 92 12.37 4.03 2.30
N SER A 93 11.55 4.02 3.36
CA SER A 93 10.23 3.37 3.33
C SER A 93 9.29 3.92 2.25
N SER A 94 9.32 5.23 1.98
CA SER A 94 8.53 5.83 0.90
C SER A 94 9.02 5.40 -0.49
N VAL A 95 10.32 5.47 -0.74
CA VAL A 95 10.89 5.11 -2.05
C VAL A 95 10.69 3.62 -2.33
N LEU A 96 10.99 2.77 -1.34
CA LEU A 96 10.80 1.33 -1.45
C LEU A 96 9.31 0.96 -1.49
N GLY A 97 8.46 1.66 -0.75
CA GLY A 97 7.01 1.52 -0.84
C GLY A 97 6.47 1.83 -2.24
N CYS A 98 6.93 2.91 -2.87
CA CYS A 98 6.58 3.24 -4.26
C CYS A 98 7.05 2.15 -5.23
N VAL A 99 8.27 1.62 -5.06
CA VAL A 99 8.78 0.50 -5.87
C VAL A 99 7.87 -0.73 -5.72
N VAL A 100 7.50 -1.10 -4.49
CA VAL A 100 6.60 -2.22 -4.21
C VAL A 100 5.24 -2.03 -4.88
N VAL A 101 4.60 -0.88 -4.71
CA VAL A 101 3.26 -0.61 -5.29
C VAL A 101 3.30 -0.63 -6.82
N ASN A 102 4.33 -0.05 -7.43
CA ASN A 102 4.51 -0.09 -8.89
C ASN A 102 4.76 -1.52 -9.39
N ALA A 103 5.56 -2.32 -8.67
CA ALA A 103 5.80 -3.71 -9.02
C ALA A 103 4.52 -4.56 -8.93
N ILE A 104 3.70 -4.36 -7.89
CA ILE A 104 2.39 -5.01 -7.76
C ILE A 104 1.50 -4.65 -8.95
N ALA A 105 1.38 -3.36 -9.29
CA ALA A 105 0.55 -2.91 -10.39
C ALA A 105 1.00 -3.52 -11.73
N ALA A 106 2.30 -3.50 -12.01
CA ALA A 106 2.87 -4.09 -13.23
C ALA A 106 2.61 -5.60 -13.33
N GLU A 107 2.79 -6.34 -12.24
CA GLU A 107 2.55 -7.78 -12.22
C GLU A 107 1.05 -8.10 -12.36
N VAL A 108 0.17 -7.35 -11.70
CA VAL A 108 -1.29 -7.49 -11.87
C VAL A 108 -1.69 -7.26 -13.33
N ILE A 109 -1.15 -6.23 -13.98
CA ILE A 109 -1.40 -5.93 -15.40
C ILE A 109 -0.93 -7.11 -16.28
N ALA A 110 0.29 -7.61 -16.06
CA ALA A 110 0.83 -8.73 -16.83
C ALA A 110 -0.03 -10.00 -16.68
N LEU A 111 -0.47 -10.32 -15.46
CA LEU A 111 -1.33 -11.47 -15.18
C LEU A 111 -2.73 -11.32 -15.79
N LEU A 112 -3.29 -10.12 -15.83
CA LEU A 112 -4.58 -9.85 -16.50
C LEU A 112 -4.45 -10.00 -18.02
N MET A 113 -3.40 -9.43 -18.62
CA MET A 113 -3.12 -9.57 -20.04
C MET A 113 -2.92 -11.04 -20.44
N ALA A 114 -2.21 -11.83 -19.63
CA ALA A 114 -2.03 -13.27 -19.85
C ALA A 114 -3.35 -14.07 -19.80
N ARG A 115 -4.38 -13.51 -19.16
CA ARG A 115 -5.75 -14.06 -19.12
C ARG A 115 -6.66 -13.50 -20.22
N GLY A 116 -6.13 -12.66 -21.12
CA GLY A 116 -6.91 -12.00 -22.17
C GLY A 116 -7.80 -10.86 -21.67
N ILE A 117 -7.50 -10.30 -20.50
CA ILE A 117 -8.21 -9.16 -19.91
C ILE A 117 -7.33 -7.92 -20.06
N GLU A 118 -7.80 -6.91 -20.79
CA GLU A 118 -7.09 -5.64 -20.94
C GLU A 118 -7.41 -4.70 -19.75
N PRO A 119 -6.43 -4.33 -18.90
CA PRO A 119 -6.66 -3.46 -17.76
C PRO A 119 -6.61 -1.97 -18.14
N PRO A 120 -7.31 -1.09 -17.39
CA PRO A 120 -7.34 0.35 -17.65
C PRO A 120 -6.05 1.04 -17.19
N VAL A 121 -5.03 1.07 -18.06
CA VAL A 121 -3.74 1.71 -17.77
C VAL A 121 -3.70 3.12 -18.36
N TYR A 122 -3.37 4.10 -17.52
CA TYR A 122 -3.19 5.48 -17.96
C TYR A 122 -1.94 5.64 -18.84
N ILE A 123 -2.05 6.52 -19.83
CA ILE A 123 -0.94 6.98 -20.64
C ILE A 123 -0.39 8.25 -20.00
N SER A 124 0.92 8.46 -20.04
CA SER A 124 1.50 9.74 -19.61
C SER A 124 0.85 10.91 -20.36
N ALA A 125 0.38 11.93 -19.64
CA ALA A 125 -0.22 13.13 -20.25
C ALA A 125 0.75 13.86 -21.21
N ASN A 126 2.06 13.61 -21.08
CA ASN A 126 3.08 14.15 -22.00
C ASN A 126 3.19 13.38 -23.33
N MET A 127 2.46 12.28 -23.50
CA MET A 127 2.45 11.51 -24.74
C MET A 127 1.26 11.91 -25.62
N PRO A 128 1.43 11.94 -26.96
CA PRO A 128 0.32 12.17 -27.89
C PRO A 128 -0.86 11.21 -27.62
N GLY A 129 -2.06 11.76 -27.51
CA GLY A 129 -3.29 11.00 -27.23
C GLY A 129 -3.50 10.60 -25.75
N GLY A 130 -2.59 10.98 -24.85
CA GLY A 130 -2.70 10.62 -23.42
C GLY A 130 -3.92 11.22 -22.73
N ASP A 131 -4.21 12.50 -22.98
CA ASP A 131 -5.34 13.19 -22.35
C ASP A 131 -6.69 12.57 -22.75
N GLU A 132 -6.91 12.35 -24.04
CA GLU A 132 -8.16 11.75 -24.55
C GLU A 132 -8.37 10.32 -24.01
N HIS A 133 -7.30 9.52 -24.01
CA HIS A 133 -7.33 8.15 -23.47
C HIS A 133 -7.65 8.13 -21.97
N ASN A 134 -6.94 8.94 -21.19
CA ASN A 134 -7.12 9.00 -19.74
C ASN A 134 -8.48 9.56 -19.35
N ALA A 135 -9.01 10.57 -20.07
CA ALA A 135 -10.33 11.12 -19.82
C ALA A 135 -11.44 10.08 -20.05
N ARG A 136 -11.30 9.24 -21.09
CA ARG A 136 -12.21 8.12 -21.35
C ARG A 136 -12.17 7.11 -20.21
N LEU A 137 -10.96 6.68 -19.79
CA LEU A 137 -10.83 5.74 -18.67
C LEU A 137 -11.36 6.34 -17.37
N LEU A 138 -11.08 7.61 -17.09
CA LEU A 138 -11.60 8.28 -15.90
C LEU A 138 -13.12 8.28 -15.87
N ALA A 139 -13.78 8.56 -17.00
CA ALA A 139 -15.23 8.52 -17.11
C ALA A 139 -15.79 7.10 -16.95
N GLU A 140 -15.13 6.09 -17.52
CA GLU A 140 -15.53 4.67 -17.44
C GLU A 140 -15.44 4.12 -16.01
N TYR A 141 -14.43 4.53 -15.24
CA TYR A 141 -14.14 4.03 -13.89
C TYR A 141 -14.44 5.04 -12.77
N ALA A 142 -15.23 6.09 -13.06
CA ALA A 142 -15.52 7.16 -12.10
C ALA A 142 -16.20 6.65 -10.82
N ASP A 143 -16.98 5.58 -10.91
CA ASP A 143 -17.66 4.92 -9.79
C ASP A 143 -16.69 4.15 -8.87
N ARG A 144 -15.41 4.02 -9.24
CA ARG A 144 -14.36 3.33 -8.46
C ARG A 144 -13.28 4.27 -7.91
N ILE A 145 -13.38 5.57 -8.19
CA ILE A 145 -12.38 6.57 -7.80
C ILE A 145 -13.01 7.55 -6.82
N HIS A 146 -12.64 7.45 -5.54
CA HIS A 146 -13.32 8.17 -4.44
C HIS A 146 -12.46 9.24 -3.74
N TYR A 147 -11.28 9.54 -4.28
CA TYR A 147 -10.34 10.51 -3.71
C TYR A 147 -10.22 11.80 -4.51
N MET A 148 -10.99 11.93 -5.60
CA MET A 148 -11.01 13.11 -6.46
C MET A 148 -11.94 14.20 -5.94
#